data_AF-A0A1F9FT39-F1
#
_entry.id   AF-A0A1F9FT39-F1
#
_cell.length_a   1.000
_cell.length_b   1.000
_cell.length_c   1.000
_cell.angle_alpha   90.00
_cell.angle_beta   90.00
_cell.angle_gamma   90.00
#
_symmetry.space_group_name_H-M   'P 1'
#
loop_
_entity.id
_entity.type
_entity.pdbx_description
1 polymer ?
#
loop_
_entity_poly.entity_id
_entity_poly.type
_entity_poly.pdbx_seq_one_letter_code
_entity_poly.pdbx_strand_id
1 'polypeptide(L)' 'MAMPNRLEASWEILKPRILQKWDKLAEPDLKQVNGQFGKLVEVIRKRYKPKRSPITVEAKIYDWVLEQLKEIENEGE' A
#
# COMPACT_ATOMS: atom_id res chain seq x y z
N MET A 1 -8.99 -10.39 -4.30
CA MET A 1 -7.95 -10.82 -3.34
C MET A 1 -8.11 -9.97 -2.10
N ALA A 2 -8.47 -10.57 -0.95
CA ALA A 2 -8.50 -9.83 0.31
C ALA A 2 -7.08 -9.78 0.87
N MET A 3 -6.57 -8.59 1.14
CA MET A 3 -5.27 -8.46 1.81
C MET A 3 -5.46 -8.77 3.30
N PRO A 4 -4.54 -9.50 3.93
CA PRO A 4 -4.75 -9.95 5.31
C PRO A 4 -4.78 -8.75 6.27
N ASN A 5 -5.46 -8.95 7.41
CA ASN A 5 -5.57 -8.01 8.54
C ASN A 5 -4.21 -7.46 9.03
N ARG A 6 -3.11 -8.09 8.62
CA ARG A 6 -1.74 -7.64 8.84
C ARG A 6 -1.43 -6.28 8.21
N LEU A 7 -2.06 -5.88 7.09
CA LEU A 7 -1.85 -4.52 6.55
C LEU A 7 -2.29 -3.47 7.55
N GLU A 8 -3.46 -3.65 8.16
CA GLU A 8 -3.98 -2.69 9.13
C GLU A 8 -3.11 -2.64 10.38
N ALA A 9 -2.68 -3.80 10.88
CA ALA A 9 -1.79 -3.89 12.04
C ALA A 9 -0.42 -3.24 11.81
N SER A 10 0.17 -3.41 10.63
CA SER A 10 1.47 -2.83 10.26
C SER A 10 1.34 -1.50 9.50
N TRP A 11 0.16 -0.89 9.46
CA TRP A 11 -0.11 0.30 8.65
C TRP A 11 0.74 1.50 9.06
N GLU A 12 0.96 1.68 10.36
CA GLU A 12 1.77 2.79 10.89
C GLU A 12 3.25 2.67 10.48
N ILE A 13 3.75 1.44 10.39
CA ILE A 13 5.12 1.13 9.94
C ILE A 13 5.23 1.24 8.42
N LEU A 14 4.20 0.83 7.69
CA LEU A 14 4.16 0.86 6.23
C LEU A 14 3.96 2.26 5.65
N LYS A 15 3.21 3.14 6.33
CA LYS A 15 2.96 4.52 5.91
C LYS A 15 4.20 5.26 5.41
N PRO A 16 5.30 5.37 6.18
CA PRO A 16 6.51 6.06 5.72
C PRO A 16 7.15 5.36 4.51
N ARG A 17 7.16 4.03 4.46
CA ARG A 17 7.68 3.25 3.32
C ARG A 17 6.85 3.50 2.05
N ILE A 18 5.53 3.62 2.19
CA ILE A 18 4.60 3.97 1.10
C ILE A 18 4.87 5.38 0.59
N LEU A 19 5.08 6.36 1.47
CA LEU A 19 5.43 7.73 1.07
C LEU A 19 6.76 7.79 0.33
N GLN A 20 7.76 7.01 0.77
CA GLN A 20 9.04 6.92 0.07
C GLN A 20 8.93 6.24 -1.30
N LYS A 21 8.14 5.15 -1.40
CA LYS A 21 7.95 4.42 -2.66
C LYS A 21 7.13 5.21 -3.67
N TRP A 22 6.12 5.94 -3.19
CA TRP A 22 5.21 6.72 -4.00
C TRP A 22 5.27 8.20 -3.59
N ASP A 23 6.29 8.91 -4.02
CA ASP A 23 6.53 10.35 -3.80
C ASP A 23 5.32 11.27 -4.08
N LYS A 24 4.49 10.94 -5.08
CA LYS A 24 3.24 11.68 -5.38
C LYS A 24 2.10 11.48 -4.39
N LEU A 25 2.22 10.57 -3.42
CA LEU A 25 1.25 10.40 -2.34
C LEU A 25 1.64 11.29 -1.17
N ALA A 26 0.65 11.91 -0.53
CA ALA A 26 0.86 12.66 0.69
C ALA A 26 0.19 11.95 1.88
N GLU A 27 0.62 12.30 3.10
CA GLU A 27 0.00 11.86 4.35
C GLU A 27 -1.54 11.98 4.39
N PRO A 28 -2.18 13.07 3.92
CA PRO A 28 -3.64 13.16 3.88
C PRO A 28 -4.28 12.10 2.98
N ASP A 29 -3.68 11.76 1.83
CA ASP A 29 -4.18 10.68 0.97
C ASP A 29 -4.10 9.33 1.70
N LEU A 30 -3.02 9.09 2.47
CA LEU A 30 -2.84 7.86 3.27
C LEU A 30 -3.71 7.81 4.53
N LYS A 31 -4.10 8.95 5.10
CA LYS A 31 -5.06 8.99 6.22
C LYS A 31 -6.40 8.38 5.84
N GLN A 32 -6.85 8.55 4.60
CA GLN A 32 -8.13 8.01 4.13
C GLN A 32 -8.09 6.50 3.90
N VAL A 33 -6.89 5.95 3.64
CA VAL A 33 -6.66 4.52 3.39
C VAL A 33 -6.86 3.69 4.65
N ASN A 34 -6.37 4.15 5.80
CA ASN A 34 -6.53 3.49 7.11
C ASN A 34 -6.27 1.97 7.09
N GLY A 35 -5.17 1.53 6.48
CA GLY A 35 -4.85 0.09 6.40
C GLY A 35 -5.72 -0.72 5.42
N GLN A 36 -6.62 -0.09 4.68
CA GLN A 36 -7.46 -0.76 3.69
C GLN A 36 -6.78 -0.82 2.33
N PHE A 37 -6.37 -2.02 1.90
CA PHE A 37 -5.69 -2.21 0.63
C PHE A 37 -6.47 -1.68 -0.59
N GLY A 38 -7.77 -1.91 -0.64
CA GLY A 38 -8.61 -1.42 -1.74
C GLY A 38 -8.53 0.10 -1.90
N LYS A 39 -8.55 0.85 -0.81
CA LYS A 39 -8.39 2.31 -0.84
C LYS A 39 -6.98 2.73 -1.23
N LEU A 40 -5.95 2.01 -0.75
CA LEU A 40 -4.56 2.28 -1.14
C LEU A 40 -4.38 2.18 -2.66
N VAL A 41 -4.92 1.11 -3.24
CA VAL A 41 -4.93 0.87 -4.68
C VAL A 41 -5.64 1.99 -5.41
N GLU A 42 -6.84 2.39 -4.97
CA GLU A 42 -7.60 3.45 -5.61
C GLU A 42 -6.84 4.78 -5.63
N VAL A 43 -6.24 5.16 -4.49
CA VAL A 43 -5.47 6.39 -4.35
C VAL A 43 -4.24 6.36 -5.27
N ILE A 44 -3.45 5.27 -5.24
CA ILE A 44 -2.26 5.11 -6.10
C ILE A 44 -2.67 5.14 -7.57
N ARG A 45 -3.74 4.44 -7.93
CA ARG A 45 -4.25 4.38 -9.30
C ARG A 45 -4.67 5.77 -9.80
N LYS A 46 -5.42 6.53 -8.98
CA LYS A 46 -5.84 7.91 -9.30
C LYS A 46 -4.64 8.84 -9.52
N ARG A 47 -3.60 8.73 -8.68
CA ARG A 47 -2.42 9.62 -8.74
C ARG A 47 -1.42 9.26 -9.84
N TYR A 48 -1.16 7.97 -10.06
CA TYR A 48 -0.08 7.53 -10.95
C TYR A 48 -0.54 7.14 -12.34
N LYS A 49 -1.58 6.32 -12.46
CA LYS A 49 -1.95 5.71 -13.74
C LYS A 49 -3.46 5.46 -13.86
N PRO A 50 -4.27 6.51 -14.08
CA PRO A 50 -5.71 6.35 -14.30
C PRO A 50 -6.02 5.52 -15.55
N LYS A 51 -5.12 5.51 -16.57
CA LYS A 51 -5.28 4.80 -17.84
C LYS A 51 -4.70 3.37 -17.89
N ARG A 52 -4.02 2.87 -16.85
CA ARG A 52 -3.54 1.47 -16.83
C ARG A 52 -4.64 0.53 -16.36
N SER A 53 -4.59 -0.70 -16.86
CA SER A 53 -5.45 -1.79 -16.40
C SER A 53 -5.38 -1.93 -14.87
N PRO A 54 -6.54 -1.92 -14.17
CA PRO A 54 -6.59 -1.96 -12.72
C PRO A 54 -5.88 -3.18 -12.14
N ILE A 55 -6.04 -4.33 -12.79
CA ILE A 55 -5.49 -5.62 -12.38
C ILE A 55 -3.96 -5.58 -12.24
N THR A 56 -3.27 -4.96 -13.21
CA THR A 56 -1.79 -4.89 -13.19
C THR A 56 -1.27 -3.92 -12.15
N VAL A 57 -2.04 -2.88 -11.81
CA VAL A 57 -1.66 -1.92 -10.76
C VAL A 57 -1.91 -2.55 -9.39
N GLU A 58 -3.07 -3.18 -9.19
CA GLU A 58 -3.39 -3.94 -7.98
C GLU A 58 -2.34 -5.00 -7.67
N ALA A 59 -2.03 -5.87 -8.63
CA ALA A 59 -1.08 -6.96 -8.41
C ALA A 59 0.30 -6.43 -7.99
N LYS A 60 0.77 -5.33 -8.58
CA LYS A 60 2.06 -4.72 -8.22
C LYS A 60 2.07 -4.10 -6.82
N ILE A 61 0.97 -3.45 -6.43
CA ILE A 61 0.86 -2.87 -5.10
C ILE A 61 0.72 -4.00 -4.08
N TYR A 62 -0.05 -5.04 -4.40
CA TYR A 62 -0.25 -6.21 -3.54
C TYR A 62 1.07 -6.93 -3.26
N ASP A 63 1.82 -7.23 -4.32
CA ASP A 63 3.13 -7.89 -4.24
C ASP A 63 4.10 -7.07 -3.39
N TRP A 64 4.23 -5.76 -3.68
CA TRP A 64 5.08 -4.87 -2.89
C TRP A 64 4.68 -4.80 -1.41
N VAL A 65 3.37 -4.67 -1.11
CA VAL A 65 2.94 -4.60 0.30
C VAL A 65 3.18 -5.92 1.02
N LEU A 66 3.00 -7.06 0.35
CA LEU A 66 3.35 -8.36 0.91
C LEU A 66 4.84 -8.47 1.24
N GLU A 67 5.71 -8.01 0.35
CA GLU A 67 7.15 -7.98 0.61
C GLU A 67 7.46 -7.14 1.84
N GLN A 68 6.89 -5.94 1.94
CA GLN A 68 7.12 -5.07 3.10
C GLN A 68 6.58 -5.69 4.40
N LEU A 69 5.41 -6.35 4.36
CA LEU A 69 4.88 -7.06 5.53
C LEU A 69 5.81 -8.19 5.99
N LYS A 70 6.43 -8.91 5.04
CA LYS A 70 7.43 -9.94 5.36
C LYS A 70 8.68 -9.34 5.95
N GLU A 71 9.17 -8.22 5.42
CA GLU A 71 10.35 -7.53 5.98
C GLU A 71 10.09 -7.05 7.42
N ILE A 72 8.91 -6.51 7.69
CA ILE A 72 8.53 -6.06 9.05
C ILE A 72 8.46 -7.24 10.03
N GLU A 73 7.96 -8.40 9.59
CA GLU A 73 7.93 -9.63 10.39
C GLU A 73 9.36 -10.16 10.67
N ASN A 74 10.26 -10.05 9.68
CA ASN A 74 11.65 -10.52 9.79
C ASN A 74 12.57 -9.58 10.59
N GLU A 75 12.31 -8.27 10.61
CA GLU A 75 13.05 -7.31 11.46
C GLU A 75 12.65 -7.40 12.95
N GLY A 76 11.57 -8.09 13.27
CA GLY A 76 11.05 -8.24 14.64
C GLY A 76 11.49 -9.49 15.39
N GLU A 77 12.29 -10.37 14.76
CA GLU A 77 12.80 -11.64 15.31
C GLU A 77 14.29 -11.55 15.66
#